data_AF-A0A850R6K5-F1
#
_entry.id   AF-A0A850R6K5-F1
#
_cell.length_a   1.000
_cell.length_b   1.000
_cell.length_c   1.000
_cell.angle_alpha   90.00
_cell.angle_beta   90.00
_cell.angle_gamma   90.00
#
_symmetry.space_group_name_H-M   'P 1'
#
loop_
_entity.id
_entity.type
_entity.pdbx_description
1 polymer ?
#
loop_
_entity_poly.entity_id
_entity_poly.type
_entity_poly.pdbx_seq_one_letter_code
_entity_poly.pdbx_strand_id
1 'polypeptide(L)'
;MKVIDSKFQFIRYNKKIALYNIKKFEIDKVLSLPEQMTDYFLMLNDDNNWGHYTKENIILNKVINFIESNMANVIVSVDEREYRRRILQQNFINNFVNKNNDNYELNSDQIKINLKRMLYFEPILGIGSDIKFNLFNNFRSRVDYKNNDIYRHDPIFIINLNIGRERLVSMEKVFTSQPSKRIYYGIQDGDLIIGPGLCGEDYGCLFCGHNIFNENHFLNDNYGFIDNIIQGLLQEEVLKFNSNLLSFMKKDTTLTKGKYFDLSLVDYSAFDKYLSRNSHCKLCGID
;
A
#
# COMPACT_ATOMS: atom_id res chain seq x y z
N MET A 1 10.73 23.35 5.12
CA MET A 1 11.75 22.67 4.28
C MET A 1 11.19 22.53 2.88
N LYS A 2 11.99 22.72 1.81
CA LYS A 2 11.52 22.57 0.43
C LYS A 2 11.62 21.10 0.01
N VAL A 3 10.64 20.62 -0.77
CA VAL A 3 10.59 19.27 -1.37
C VAL A 3 9.79 19.31 -2.67
N ILE A 4 9.84 18.24 -3.47
CA ILE A 4 8.87 18.03 -4.56
C ILE A 4 7.49 17.74 -3.95
N ASP A 5 6.43 18.35 -4.49
CA ASP A 5 5.06 18.02 -4.11
C ASP A 5 4.81 16.52 -4.36
N SER A 6 4.18 15.82 -3.40
CA SER A 6 4.02 14.36 -3.46
C SER A 6 3.19 13.88 -4.65
N LYS A 7 2.42 14.77 -5.29
CA LYS A 7 1.69 14.43 -6.53
C LYS A 7 2.61 14.28 -7.74
N PHE A 8 3.86 14.75 -7.64
CA PHE A 8 4.78 14.82 -8.75
C PHE A 8 6.02 13.96 -8.55
N GLN A 9 6.57 13.49 -9.67
CA GLN A 9 7.87 12.84 -9.73
C GLN A 9 8.48 13.08 -11.11
N PHE A 10 9.79 13.36 -11.16
CA PHE A 10 10.52 13.37 -12.43
C PHE A 10 10.83 11.95 -12.89
N ILE A 11 10.64 11.67 -14.17
CA ILE A 11 10.92 10.37 -14.79
C ILE A 11 11.71 10.55 -16.08
N ARG A 12 12.46 9.51 -16.48
CA ARG A 12 13.03 9.44 -17.83
C ARG A 12 11.92 9.07 -18.83
N TYR A 13 11.82 9.82 -19.91
CA TYR A 13 10.84 9.61 -20.98
C TYR A 13 11.50 9.85 -22.34
N ASN A 14 11.76 8.77 -23.11
CA ASN A 14 12.37 8.83 -24.46
C ASN A 14 13.62 9.72 -24.55
N LYS A 15 14.62 9.48 -23.67
CA LYS A 15 15.87 10.27 -23.52
C LYS A 15 15.69 11.71 -23.02
N LYS A 16 14.47 12.09 -22.63
CA LYS A 16 14.15 13.36 -21.99
C LYS A 16 13.76 13.14 -20.53
N ILE A 17 13.60 14.24 -19.79
CA ILE A 17 12.99 14.21 -18.46
C ILE A 17 11.54 14.67 -18.58
N ALA A 18 10.64 14.03 -17.84
CA ALA A 18 9.24 14.39 -17.77
C ALA A 18 8.79 14.55 -16.31
N LEU A 19 7.87 15.46 -16.06
CA LEU A 19 7.14 15.59 -14.81
C LEU A 19 5.91 14.69 -14.88
N TYR A 20 5.90 13.64 -14.09
CA TYR A 20 4.80 12.69 -13.99
C TYR A 20 3.90 13.06 -12.80
N ASN A 21 2.59 13.05 -13.02
CA ASN A 21 1.57 13.27 -12.02
C ASN A 21 1.06 11.94 -11.48
N ILE A 22 1.57 11.54 -10.31
CA ILE A 22 1.26 10.27 -9.63
C ILE A 22 -0.23 10.15 -9.33
N LYS A 23 -0.88 11.26 -8.96
CA LYS A 23 -2.29 11.25 -8.57
C LYS A 23 -3.22 11.00 -9.76
N LYS A 24 -2.85 11.50 -10.94
CA LYS A 24 -3.65 11.41 -12.17
C LYS A 24 -3.22 10.33 -13.14
N PHE A 25 -2.05 9.75 -12.95
CA PHE A 25 -1.41 8.79 -13.86
C PHE A 25 -1.05 9.33 -15.24
N GLU A 26 -0.65 10.59 -15.34
CA GLU A 26 -0.32 11.21 -16.63
C GLU A 26 1.01 11.96 -16.59
N ILE A 27 1.59 12.17 -17.78
CA ILE A 27 2.73 13.08 -17.93
C ILE A 27 2.18 14.50 -18.05
N ASP A 28 2.41 15.33 -17.03
CA ASP A 28 1.96 16.72 -17.04
C ASP A 28 2.84 17.58 -17.95
N LYS A 29 4.14 17.29 -18.02
CA LYS A 29 5.09 18.09 -18.81
C LYS A 29 6.31 17.28 -19.23
N VAL A 30 6.74 17.43 -20.48
CA VAL A 30 8.04 16.93 -20.96
C VAL A 30 9.01 18.11 -21.06
N LEU A 31 10.22 17.95 -20.52
CA LEU A 31 11.25 18.98 -20.53
C LEU A 31 12.35 18.57 -21.52
N SER A 32 12.62 19.45 -22.48
CA SER A 32 13.75 19.31 -23.39
C SER A 32 14.96 19.98 -22.75
N LEU A 33 15.79 19.20 -22.06
CA LEU A 33 16.96 19.67 -21.33
C LEU A 33 18.23 18.91 -21.76
N PRO A 34 19.43 19.48 -21.55
CA PRO A 34 20.68 18.75 -21.75
C PRO A 34 20.72 17.48 -20.90
N GLU A 35 21.23 16.38 -21.48
CA GLU A 35 21.25 15.06 -20.81
C GLU A 35 21.94 15.09 -19.45
N GLN A 36 23.00 15.90 -19.33
CA GLN A 36 23.78 16.12 -18.10
C GLN A 36 22.95 16.66 -16.93
N MET A 37 21.79 17.28 -17.18
CA MET A 37 20.89 17.77 -16.14
C MET A 37 19.92 16.70 -15.65
N THR A 38 19.69 15.64 -16.42
CA THR A 38 18.67 14.62 -16.15
C THR A 38 18.80 14.02 -14.75
N ASP A 39 20.02 13.61 -14.39
CA ASP A 39 20.26 12.96 -13.09
C ASP A 39 19.99 13.90 -11.93
N TYR A 40 20.26 15.20 -12.07
CA TYR A 40 19.94 16.19 -11.05
C TYR A 40 18.43 16.36 -10.85
N PHE A 41 17.61 16.28 -11.91
CA PHE A 41 16.15 16.26 -11.76
C PHE A 41 15.67 15.00 -11.04
N LEU A 42 16.24 13.84 -11.39
CA LEU A 42 15.88 12.56 -10.77
C LEU A 42 16.30 12.51 -9.29
N MET A 43 17.44 13.12 -8.93
CA MET A 43 17.90 13.23 -7.54
C MET A 43 16.90 13.95 -6.64
N LEU A 44 16.15 14.93 -7.17
CA LEU A 44 15.15 15.69 -6.41
C LEU A 44 13.92 14.84 -6.01
N ASN A 45 13.74 13.66 -6.61
CA ASN A 45 12.66 12.74 -6.24
C ASN A 45 12.87 12.06 -4.89
N ASP A 46 14.10 12.08 -4.36
CA ASP A 46 14.43 11.50 -3.07
C ASP A 46 14.52 12.62 -2.02
N ASP A 47 13.56 12.60 -1.08
CA ASP A 47 13.45 13.61 -0.03
C ASP A 47 14.69 13.64 0.88
N ASN A 48 15.47 12.56 0.99
CA ASN A 48 16.71 12.57 1.78
C ASN A 48 17.72 13.58 1.25
N ASN A 49 17.71 13.83 -0.05
CA ASN A 49 18.69 14.71 -0.65
C ASN A 49 18.42 16.18 -0.28
N TRP A 50 17.18 16.56 0.06
CA TRP A 50 16.78 17.94 0.35
C TRP A 50 17.43 18.54 1.61
N GLY A 51 17.71 17.71 2.61
CA GLY A 51 18.31 18.14 3.88
C GLY A 51 19.83 18.35 3.83
N HIS A 52 20.50 17.78 2.81
CA HIS A 52 21.95 17.83 2.63
C HIS A 52 22.42 18.88 1.62
N TYR A 53 21.49 19.62 1.01
CA TYR A 53 21.84 20.64 0.03
C TYR A 53 22.40 21.89 0.71
N THR A 54 23.71 21.93 0.89
CA THR A 54 24.44 23.17 1.14
C THR A 54 24.36 24.04 -0.13
N LYS A 55 24.46 25.37 0.02
CA LYS A 55 24.43 26.36 -1.06
C LYS A 55 25.48 26.14 -2.17
N GLU A 56 26.32 25.10 -2.07
CA GLU A 56 27.53 24.88 -2.86
C GLU A 56 27.30 24.07 -4.15
N ASN A 57 26.16 23.36 -4.30
CA ASN A 57 25.87 22.64 -5.55
C ASN A 57 25.23 23.56 -6.60
N ILE A 58 26.08 24.24 -7.38
CA ILE A 58 25.67 25.24 -8.39
C ILE A 58 24.70 24.65 -9.42
N ILE A 59 24.92 23.42 -9.90
CA ILE A 59 24.09 22.81 -10.94
C ILE A 59 22.70 22.48 -10.38
N LEU A 60 22.64 21.91 -9.17
CA LEU A 60 21.36 21.60 -8.54
C LEU A 60 20.56 22.87 -8.21
N ASN A 61 21.21 23.94 -7.75
CA ASN A 61 20.56 25.23 -7.54
C ASN A 61 19.97 25.79 -8.84
N LYS A 62 20.67 25.63 -9.98
CA LYS A 62 20.13 25.98 -11.29
C LYS A 62 18.89 25.15 -11.64
N VAL A 63 18.90 23.85 -11.35
CA VAL A 63 17.74 22.95 -11.56
C VAL A 63 16.55 23.37 -10.71
N ILE A 64 16.77 23.62 -9.41
CA ILE A 64 15.73 24.09 -8.48
C ILE A 64 15.15 25.42 -8.97
N ASN A 65 15.99 26.41 -9.26
CA ASN A 65 15.54 27.70 -9.77
C ASN A 65 14.77 27.58 -11.09
N PHE A 66 15.21 26.68 -11.98
CA PHE A 66 14.50 26.38 -13.22
C PHE A 66 13.10 25.82 -12.93
N ILE A 67 12.97 24.87 -12.00
CA ILE A 67 11.68 24.29 -11.62
C ILE A 67 10.77 25.38 -11.04
N GLU A 68 11.25 26.15 -10.06
CA GLU A 68 10.46 27.22 -9.42
C GLU A 68 9.99 28.28 -10.43
N SER A 69 10.79 28.58 -11.45
CA SER A 69 10.45 29.58 -12.48
C SER A 69 9.51 29.06 -13.58
N ASN A 70 9.54 27.75 -13.88
CA ASN A 70 8.86 27.18 -15.05
C ASN A 70 7.70 26.23 -14.72
N MET A 71 7.58 25.82 -13.46
CA MET A 71 6.66 24.80 -12.99
C MET A 71 6.13 25.18 -11.61
N ALA A 72 5.12 26.04 -11.59
CA ALA A 72 4.48 26.49 -10.36
C ALA A 72 3.96 25.30 -9.54
N ASN A 73 4.16 25.35 -8.23
CA ASN A 73 3.68 24.36 -7.26
C ASN A 73 4.27 22.95 -7.43
N VAL A 74 5.39 22.79 -8.14
CA VAL A 74 6.15 21.52 -8.14
C VAL A 74 7.04 21.41 -6.92
N ILE A 75 7.68 22.50 -6.51
CA ILE A 75 8.43 22.59 -5.26
C ILE A 75 7.54 23.27 -4.22
N VAL A 76 7.40 22.62 -3.07
CA VAL A 76 6.54 23.08 -1.97
C VAL A 76 7.33 23.15 -0.68
N SER A 77 6.90 24.04 0.22
CA SER A 77 7.42 24.11 1.58
C SER A 77 6.57 23.25 2.50
N VAL A 78 7.19 22.30 3.20
CA VAL A 78 6.58 21.45 4.23
C VAL A 78 7.16 21.77 5.60
N ASP A 79 6.40 21.48 6.66
CA ASP A 79 6.90 21.55 8.04
C ASP A 79 7.85 20.38 8.36
N GLU A 80 8.50 20.44 9.51
CA GLU A 80 9.47 19.42 9.94
C GLU A 80 8.84 18.05 10.17
N ARG A 81 7.60 18.00 10.68
CA ARG A 81 6.90 16.74 10.96
C ARG A 81 6.59 16.02 9.66
N GLU A 82 6.04 16.73 8.69
CA GLU A 82 5.78 16.23 7.35
C GLU A 82 7.08 15.81 6.66
N TYR A 83 8.14 16.61 6.75
CA TYR A 83 9.43 16.27 6.17
C TYR A 83 9.99 14.95 6.72
N ARG A 84 10.03 14.78 8.05
CA ARG A 84 10.50 13.54 8.68
C ARG A 84 9.68 12.32 8.27
N ARG A 85 8.36 12.50 8.12
CA ARG A 85 7.44 11.45 7.68
C ARG A 85 7.71 11.02 6.24
N ARG A 86 7.96 11.98 5.35
CA ARG A 86 8.32 11.70 3.95
C ARG A 86 9.66 10.98 3.83
N ILE A 87 10.65 11.35 4.64
CA ILE A 87 11.93 10.64 4.74
C ILE A 87 11.72 9.17 5.13
N LEU A 88 10.89 8.92 6.15
CA LEU A 88 10.54 7.56 6.57
C LEU A 88 9.89 6.77 5.43
N GLN A 89 8.93 7.36 4.73
CA GLN A 89 8.26 6.76 3.57
C GLN A 89 9.23 6.47 2.42
N GLN A 90 10.14 7.40 2.11
CA GLN A 90 11.15 7.25 1.06
C GLN A 90 12.13 6.13 1.39
N ASN A 91 12.60 6.05 2.62
CA ASN A 91 13.48 4.97 3.09
C ASN A 91 12.77 3.61 2.98
N PHE A 92 11.49 3.57 3.33
CA PHE A 92 10.68 2.37 3.17
C PHE A 92 10.55 1.97 1.70
N ILE A 93 10.20 2.91 0.80
CA ILE A 93 10.11 2.67 -0.65
C ILE A 93 11.42 2.10 -1.19
N ASN A 94 12.55 2.73 -0.85
CA ASN A 94 13.86 2.30 -1.31
C ASN A 94 14.18 0.88 -0.82
N ASN A 95 13.88 0.57 0.45
CA ASN A 95 14.05 -0.77 1.00
C ASN A 95 13.15 -1.82 0.32
N PHE A 96 11.89 -1.49 0.06
CA PHE A 96 10.96 -2.38 -0.64
C PHE A 96 11.47 -2.70 -2.05
N VAL A 97 11.88 -1.67 -2.81
CA VAL A 97 12.40 -1.84 -4.17
C VAL A 97 13.66 -2.69 -4.17
N ASN A 98 14.62 -2.41 -3.28
CA ASN A 98 15.86 -3.17 -3.19
C ASN A 98 15.61 -4.67 -2.89
N LYS A 99 14.60 -4.98 -2.08
CA LYS A 99 14.25 -6.37 -1.73
C LYS A 99 13.40 -7.08 -2.77
N ASN A 100 12.58 -6.34 -3.52
CA ASN A 100 11.49 -6.95 -4.30
C ASN A 100 11.53 -6.66 -5.80
N ASN A 101 12.41 -5.81 -6.32
CA ASN A 101 12.41 -5.38 -7.73
C ASN A 101 12.37 -6.57 -8.71
N ASP A 102 13.13 -7.62 -8.44
CA ASP A 102 13.22 -8.79 -9.34
C ASP A 102 11.92 -9.61 -9.40
N ASN A 103 11.01 -9.40 -8.44
CA ASN A 103 9.70 -10.07 -8.40
C ASN A 103 8.65 -9.36 -9.29
N TYR A 104 9.00 -8.26 -9.96
CA TYR A 104 8.09 -7.50 -10.83
C TYR A 104 8.60 -7.36 -12.26
N GLU A 105 7.69 -7.19 -13.22
CA GLU A 105 7.96 -6.81 -14.61
C GLU A 105 8.15 -5.29 -14.79
N LEU A 106 7.97 -4.54 -13.71
CA LEU A 106 8.19 -3.10 -13.66
C LEU A 106 9.65 -2.79 -13.35
N ASN A 107 10.14 -1.67 -13.88
CA ASN A 107 11.43 -1.13 -13.44
C ASN A 107 11.32 -0.47 -12.06
N SER A 108 12.46 -0.23 -11.41
CA SER A 108 12.52 0.35 -10.07
C SER A 108 11.74 1.67 -9.94
N ASP A 109 11.80 2.56 -10.93
CA ASP A 109 11.10 3.85 -10.87
C ASP A 109 9.58 3.68 -10.96
N GLN A 110 9.11 2.76 -11.79
CA GLN A 110 7.69 2.40 -11.87
C GLN A 110 7.19 1.80 -10.55
N ILE A 111 7.99 0.94 -9.89
CA ILE A 111 7.64 0.42 -8.57
C ILE A 111 7.56 1.57 -7.56
N LYS A 112 8.56 2.46 -7.52
CA LYS A 112 8.57 3.64 -6.62
C LYS A 112 7.33 4.52 -6.80
N ILE A 113 6.91 4.79 -8.03
CA ILE A 113 5.73 5.60 -8.34
C ILE A 113 4.46 4.95 -7.77
N ASN A 114 4.29 3.64 -7.96
CA ASN A 114 3.13 2.93 -7.44
C ASN A 114 3.12 2.90 -5.90
N LEU A 115 4.27 2.67 -5.27
CA LEU A 115 4.37 2.72 -3.80
C LEU A 115 4.09 4.13 -3.25
N LYS A 116 4.63 5.18 -3.89
CA LYS A 116 4.30 6.57 -3.51
C LYS A 116 2.79 6.80 -3.64
N ARG A 117 2.17 6.36 -4.72
CA ARG A 117 0.71 6.50 -4.84
C ARG A 117 -0.03 5.89 -3.66
N MET A 118 0.34 4.68 -3.27
CA MET A 118 -0.26 4.02 -2.10
C MET A 118 -0.07 4.81 -0.81
N LEU A 119 1.16 5.22 -0.52
CA LEU A 119 1.50 5.92 0.72
C LEU A 119 0.82 7.28 0.82
N TYR A 120 0.72 8.02 -0.29
CA TYR A 120 0.25 9.41 -0.30
C TYR A 120 -1.23 9.58 -0.62
N PHE A 121 -1.81 8.71 -1.46
CA PHE A 121 -3.11 8.98 -2.09
C PHE A 121 -4.14 7.88 -1.92
N GLU A 122 -3.76 6.60 -1.89
CA GLU A 122 -4.74 5.52 -1.80
C GLU A 122 -5.40 5.46 -0.41
N PRO A 123 -6.73 5.38 -0.33
CA PRO A 123 -7.43 5.25 0.94
C PRO A 123 -7.28 3.83 1.49
N ILE A 124 -6.84 3.72 2.75
CA ILE A 124 -6.73 2.44 3.45
C ILE A 124 -7.62 2.52 4.69
N LEU A 125 -8.51 1.56 4.85
CA LEU A 125 -9.61 1.63 5.82
C LEU A 125 -9.56 0.43 6.77
N GLY A 126 -9.32 0.69 8.04
CA GLY A 126 -9.38 -0.31 9.11
C GLY A 126 -10.81 -0.48 9.63
N ILE A 127 -11.37 -1.69 9.56
CA ILE A 127 -12.71 -2.02 10.06
C ILE A 127 -12.57 -2.95 11.27
N GLY A 128 -13.13 -2.55 12.42
CA GLY A 128 -12.92 -3.24 13.69
C GLY A 128 -11.47 -3.25 14.16
N SER A 129 -10.66 -2.35 13.59
CA SER A 129 -9.21 -2.34 13.75
C SER A 129 -8.76 -1.05 14.45
N ASP A 130 -7.94 -1.24 15.47
CA ASP A 130 -7.27 -0.18 16.24
C ASP A 130 -5.83 0.04 15.79
N ILE A 131 -5.38 -0.74 14.81
CA ILE A 131 -4.06 -0.66 14.20
C ILE A 131 -3.83 0.74 13.68
N LYS A 132 -2.60 1.23 13.86
CA LYS A 132 -2.13 2.49 13.28
C LYS A 132 -0.95 2.21 12.37
N PHE A 133 -1.07 2.63 11.11
CA PHE A 133 0.06 2.63 10.20
C PHE A 133 0.62 4.04 10.06
N ASN A 134 1.86 4.23 10.50
CA ASN A 134 2.50 5.54 10.45
C ASN A 134 2.97 5.92 9.04
N LEU A 135 3.06 4.94 8.13
CA LEU A 135 3.51 5.16 6.76
C LEU A 135 2.44 5.73 5.82
N PHE A 136 1.15 5.52 6.05
CA PHE A 136 0.11 5.92 5.10
C PHE A 136 -0.55 7.26 5.47
N ASN A 137 -0.66 8.18 4.52
CA ASN A 137 -1.30 9.48 4.73
C ASN A 137 -2.81 9.36 4.94
N ASN A 138 -3.43 8.45 4.19
CA ASN A 138 -4.88 8.33 4.09
C ASN A 138 -5.40 7.05 4.76
N PHE A 139 -4.70 6.59 5.80
CA PHE A 139 -5.18 5.50 6.63
C PHE A 139 -6.20 6.01 7.65
N ARG A 140 -7.34 5.33 7.74
CA ARG A 140 -8.39 5.59 8.74
C ARG A 140 -8.64 4.32 9.51
N SER A 141 -8.35 4.32 10.81
CA SER A 141 -8.72 3.23 11.72
C SER A 141 -10.18 3.37 12.16
N ARG A 142 -10.76 2.25 12.65
CA ARG A 142 -12.13 2.19 13.21
C ARG A 142 -13.21 2.81 12.31
N VAL A 143 -13.17 2.51 11.01
CA VAL A 143 -14.22 2.94 10.09
C VAL A 143 -15.47 2.10 10.31
N ASP A 144 -16.58 2.77 10.59
CA ASP A 144 -17.89 2.13 10.58
C ASP A 144 -18.32 1.88 9.15
N TYR A 145 -18.08 0.66 8.67
CA TYR A 145 -18.63 0.22 7.39
C TYR A 145 -20.16 0.18 7.46
N LYS A 146 -20.82 1.06 6.68
CA LYS A 146 -22.25 0.98 6.40
C LYS A 146 -22.45 0.50 4.96
N ASN A 147 -23.43 -0.38 4.74
CA ASN A 147 -23.68 -1.07 3.46
C ASN A 147 -23.87 -0.14 2.23
N ASN A 148 -24.02 1.18 2.42
CA ASN A 148 -24.25 2.15 1.34
C ASN A 148 -23.03 3.02 1.02
N ASP A 149 -21.89 2.83 1.70
CA ASP A 149 -20.69 3.62 1.44
C ASP A 149 -20.00 3.14 0.15
N ILE A 150 -20.29 3.82 -0.96
CA ILE A 150 -19.57 3.63 -2.23
C ILE A 150 -18.24 4.37 -2.12
N TYR A 151 -17.18 3.65 -1.77
CA TYR A 151 -15.82 4.19 -1.77
C TYR A 151 -15.33 4.35 -3.23
N ARG A 152 -15.49 5.55 -3.78
CA ARG A 152 -15.20 5.90 -5.20
C ARG A 152 -13.73 5.79 -5.64
N HIS A 153 -12.83 5.28 -4.80
CA HIS A 153 -11.37 5.35 -5.03
C HIS A 153 -10.62 4.02 -4.80
N ASP A 154 -11.29 2.88 -4.97
CA ASP A 154 -10.68 1.53 -4.85
C ASP A 154 -9.85 1.37 -3.56
N PRO A 155 -10.47 1.51 -2.38
CA PRO A 155 -9.77 1.42 -1.11
C PRO A 155 -9.25 0.00 -0.85
N ILE A 156 -8.23 -0.07 0.01
CA ILE A 156 -7.81 -1.32 0.63
C ILE A 156 -8.40 -1.40 2.03
N PHE A 157 -9.20 -2.44 2.28
CA PHE A 157 -9.79 -2.70 3.58
C PHE A 157 -8.90 -3.61 4.42
N ILE A 158 -8.71 -3.25 5.68
CA ILE A 158 -8.00 -4.04 6.69
C ILE A 158 -9.02 -4.41 7.76
N ILE A 159 -9.40 -5.68 7.81
CA ILE A 159 -10.61 -6.10 8.51
C ILE A 159 -10.24 -7.03 9.65
N ASN A 160 -10.57 -6.64 10.87
CA ASN A 160 -10.44 -7.50 12.03
C ASN A 160 -11.52 -8.59 11.97
N LEU A 161 -11.11 -9.86 12.10
CA LEU A 161 -11.99 -11.02 12.16
C LEU A 161 -12.89 -11.01 13.41
N ASN A 162 -12.47 -10.31 14.48
CA ASN A 162 -13.20 -10.21 15.75
C ASN A 162 -14.50 -9.39 15.68
N ILE A 163 -14.86 -8.81 14.52
CA ILE A 163 -16.09 -8.01 14.37
C ILE A 163 -17.39 -8.83 14.30
N GLY A 164 -17.29 -10.16 14.33
CA GLY A 164 -18.42 -11.09 14.31
C GLY A 164 -18.88 -11.48 12.89
N ARG A 165 -19.42 -12.70 12.76
CA ARG A 165 -19.77 -13.29 11.47
C ARG A 165 -20.83 -12.52 10.70
N GLU A 166 -21.91 -12.09 11.36
CA GLU A 166 -23.01 -11.41 10.67
C GLU A 166 -22.52 -10.17 9.92
N ARG A 167 -21.63 -9.39 10.55
CA ARG A 167 -21.01 -8.21 9.97
C ARG A 167 -20.08 -8.60 8.81
N LEU A 168 -19.22 -9.60 9.00
CA LEU A 168 -18.34 -10.10 7.93
C LEU A 168 -19.13 -10.62 6.72
N VAL A 169 -20.24 -11.35 6.94
CA VAL A 169 -21.14 -11.81 5.88
C VAL A 169 -21.76 -10.63 5.13
N SER A 170 -22.25 -9.61 5.86
CA SER A 170 -22.81 -8.42 5.20
C SER A 170 -21.78 -7.69 4.36
N MET A 171 -20.54 -7.59 4.83
CA MET A 171 -19.43 -6.96 4.12
C MET A 171 -19.04 -7.75 2.89
N GLU A 172 -18.85 -9.07 3.02
CA GLU A 172 -18.48 -9.92 1.88
C GLU A 172 -19.52 -9.89 0.77
N LYS A 173 -20.83 -9.84 1.07
CA LYS A 173 -21.88 -9.69 0.04
C LYS A 173 -21.69 -8.45 -0.82
N VAL A 174 -21.25 -7.35 -0.21
CA VAL A 174 -20.99 -6.11 -0.95
C VAL A 174 -19.65 -6.22 -1.67
N PHE A 175 -18.60 -6.71 -1.01
CA PHE A 175 -17.26 -6.83 -1.57
C PHE A 175 -17.12 -7.83 -2.71
N THR A 176 -17.97 -8.85 -2.79
CA THR A 176 -18.01 -9.74 -3.96
C THR A 176 -18.70 -9.08 -5.15
N SER A 177 -19.63 -8.16 -4.91
CA SER A 177 -20.37 -7.44 -5.96
C SER A 177 -19.62 -6.26 -6.59
N GLN A 178 -18.45 -5.88 -6.05
CA GLN A 178 -17.66 -4.75 -6.51
C GLN A 178 -16.16 -5.05 -6.45
N PRO A 179 -15.33 -4.49 -7.34
CA PRO A 179 -13.88 -4.62 -7.24
C PRO A 179 -13.41 -3.99 -5.92
N SER A 180 -13.05 -4.84 -4.96
CA SER A 180 -12.61 -4.42 -3.63
C SER A 180 -11.37 -5.20 -3.21
N LYS A 181 -10.42 -4.52 -2.60
CA LYS A 181 -9.22 -5.14 -2.03
C LYS A 181 -9.35 -5.19 -0.52
N ARG A 182 -9.13 -6.35 0.07
CA ARG A 182 -9.35 -6.56 1.49
C ARG A 182 -8.39 -7.60 2.05
N ILE A 183 -7.82 -7.31 3.21
CA ILE A 183 -6.95 -8.21 3.96
C ILE A 183 -7.57 -8.38 5.34
N TYR A 184 -7.78 -9.63 5.73
CA TYR A 184 -8.32 -9.98 7.04
C TYR A 184 -7.20 -10.24 8.04
N TYR A 185 -7.46 -10.07 9.32
CA TYR A 185 -6.54 -10.48 10.37
C TYR A 185 -7.29 -10.76 11.68
N GLY A 186 -6.72 -11.57 12.57
CA GLY A 186 -7.27 -11.82 13.90
C GLY A 186 -6.47 -12.87 14.65
N ILE A 187 -6.85 -13.14 15.90
CA ILE A 187 -6.25 -14.21 16.71
C ILE A 187 -7.30 -15.29 16.95
N GLN A 188 -6.99 -16.52 16.58
CA GLN A 188 -7.90 -17.65 16.75
C GLN A 188 -7.12 -18.84 17.30
N ASP A 189 -7.64 -19.49 18.34
CA ASP A 189 -7.04 -20.72 18.91
C ASP A 189 -5.58 -20.59 19.37
N GLY A 190 -5.12 -19.37 19.66
CA GLY A 190 -3.72 -19.10 20.02
C GLY A 190 -2.79 -18.85 18.82
N ASP A 191 -3.34 -18.81 17.61
CA ASP A 191 -2.64 -18.48 16.39
C ASP A 191 -3.00 -17.07 15.92
N LEU A 192 -2.00 -16.32 15.46
CA LEU A 192 -2.20 -15.11 14.69
C LEU A 192 -2.51 -15.49 13.25
N ILE A 193 -3.67 -15.07 12.75
CA ILE A 193 -4.10 -15.24 11.37
C ILE A 193 -3.97 -13.90 10.65
N ILE A 194 -3.24 -13.89 9.53
CA ILE A 194 -3.23 -12.77 8.58
C ILE A 194 -3.66 -13.29 7.21
N GLY A 195 -4.75 -12.77 6.69
CA GLY A 195 -5.38 -13.21 5.46
C GLY A 195 -6.79 -13.78 5.68
N PRO A 196 -7.50 -14.06 4.57
CA PRO A 196 -6.99 -14.00 3.23
C PRO A 196 -6.95 -12.56 2.71
N GLY A 197 -6.03 -12.31 1.80
CA GLY A 197 -5.99 -11.10 1.00
C GLY A 197 -6.76 -11.36 -0.29
N LEU A 198 -7.85 -10.63 -0.50
CA LEU A 198 -8.77 -10.84 -1.61
C LEU A 198 -8.85 -9.59 -2.48
N CYS A 199 -8.93 -9.78 -3.79
CA CYS A 199 -9.12 -8.74 -4.79
C CYS A 199 -10.35 -9.11 -5.64
N GLY A 200 -11.47 -8.41 -5.43
CA GLY A 200 -12.72 -8.69 -6.14
C GLY A 200 -13.18 -10.14 -5.99
N GLU A 201 -13.48 -10.78 -7.13
CA GLU A 201 -13.97 -12.16 -7.22
C GLU A 201 -12.89 -13.21 -7.53
N ASP A 202 -11.65 -12.79 -7.82
CA ASP A 202 -10.58 -13.64 -8.36
C ASP A 202 -10.30 -14.87 -7.48
N TYR A 203 -10.49 -14.73 -6.16
CA TYR A 203 -10.16 -15.73 -5.14
C TYR A 203 -11.38 -16.22 -4.34
N GLY A 204 -12.60 -15.82 -4.73
CA GLY A 204 -13.81 -16.05 -3.95
C GLY A 204 -13.99 -15.07 -2.79
N CYS A 205 -14.61 -15.53 -1.69
CA CYS A 205 -14.90 -14.73 -0.50
C CYS A 205 -14.30 -15.37 0.76
N LEU A 206 -14.25 -14.64 1.89
CA LEU A 206 -13.78 -15.14 3.19
C LEU A 206 -14.39 -16.50 3.59
N PHE A 207 -15.65 -16.74 3.19
CA PHE A 207 -16.43 -17.94 3.53
C PHE A 207 -16.38 -19.03 2.44
N CYS A 208 -15.60 -18.85 1.37
CA CYS A 208 -15.41 -19.89 0.37
C CYS A 208 -14.58 -21.08 0.98
N GLY A 209 -13.78 -20.86 2.05
CA GLY A 209 -13.08 -21.90 2.81
C GLY A 209 -13.89 -22.42 4.01
N HIS A 210 -14.12 -23.74 4.08
CA HIS A 210 -15.11 -24.32 5.01
C HIS A 210 -14.73 -24.36 6.50
N ASN A 211 -13.45 -24.19 6.88
CA ASN A 211 -12.98 -24.60 8.22
C ASN A 211 -12.07 -23.60 8.95
N ILE A 212 -12.00 -22.34 8.54
CA ILE A 212 -11.08 -21.39 9.20
C ILE A 212 -11.82 -20.56 10.24
N PHE A 213 -13.01 -20.07 9.92
CA PHE A 213 -13.70 -19.13 10.80
C PHE A 213 -14.52 -19.86 11.88
N ASN A 214 -13.94 -20.06 13.06
CA ASN A 214 -14.67 -20.54 14.25
C ASN A 214 -14.84 -19.40 15.27
N GLU A 215 -16.05 -18.83 15.28
CA GLU A 215 -16.41 -17.66 16.11
C GLU A 215 -16.17 -17.83 17.60
N ASN A 216 -16.20 -19.07 18.10
CA ASN A 216 -16.08 -19.36 19.52
C ASN A 216 -14.63 -19.29 20.03
N HIS A 217 -13.66 -19.08 19.16
CA HIS A 217 -12.23 -19.20 19.46
C HIS A 217 -11.43 -17.93 19.24
N PHE A 218 -12.11 -16.82 18.94
CA PHE A 218 -11.46 -15.52 18.90
C PHE A 218 -11.18 -15.03 20.31
N LEU A 219 -9.90 -14.78 20.60
CA LEU A 219 -9.47 -14.26 21.89
C LEU A 219 -9.59 -12.72 21.88
N ASN A 220 -10.02 -12.14 22.99
CA ASN A 220 -9.97 -10.68 23.16
C ASN A 220 -8.52 -10.22 23.18
N ASP A 221 -8.16 -9.40 22.19
CA ASP A 221 -6.84 -8.84 21.93
C ASP A 221 -6.31 -8.08 23.18
N ASN A 222 -5.42 -8.70 23.96
CA ASN A 222 -4.80 -8.07 25.13
C ASN A 222 -3.28 -8.33 25.20
N TYR A 223 -2.61 -8.31 24.05
CA TYR A 223 -1.15 -8.46 23.98
C TYR A 223 -0.54 -7.39 23.07
N GLY A 224 -0.06 -6.28 23.65
CA GLY A 224 0.50 -5.17 22.87
C GLY A 224 1.72 -5.52 22.00
N PHE A 225 2.38 -6.66 22.23
CA PHE A 225 3.42 -7.18 21.34
C PHE A 225 2.85 -7.76 20.04
N ILE A 226 1.69 -8.43 20.09
CA ILE A 226 1.04 -9.02 18.93
C ILE A 226 0.57 -7.91 17.97
N ASP A 227 0.07 -6.80 18.51
CA ASP A 227 -0.30 -5.63 17.70
C ASP A 227 0.87 -5.11 16.86
N ASN A 228 2.09 -5.11 17.39
CA ASN A 228 3.27 -4.67 16.64
C ASN A 228 3.64 -5.65 15.52
N ILE A 229 3.48 -6.96 15.74
CA ILE A 229 3.67 -7.98 14.70
C ILE A 229 2.65 -7.80 13.59
N ILE A 230 1.35 -7.71 13.94
CA ILE A 230 0.27 -7.51 12.99
C ILE A 230 0.52 -6.23 12.20
N GLN A 231 0.86 -5.13 12.87
CA GLN A 231 1.17 -3.86 12.23
C GLN A 231 2.32 -3.96 11.23
N GLY A 232 3.43 -4.58 11.62
CA GLY A 232 4.58 -4.76 10.74
C GLY A 232 4.25 -5.59 9.51
N LEU A 233 3.59 -6.74 9.71
CA LEU A 233 3.22 -7.64 8.62
C LEU A 233 2.21 -7.01 7.66
N LEU A 234 1.14 -6.40 8.19
CA LEU A 234 0.13 -5.75 7.36
C LEU A 234 0.68 -4.52 6.64
N GLN A 235 1.56 -3.73 7.26
CA GLN A 235 2.12 -2.53 6.61
C GLN A 235 2.93 -2.89 5.36
N GLU A 236 3.74 -3.96 5.42
CA GLU A 236 4.47 -4.50 4.27
C GLU A 236 3.52 -5.12 3.24
N GLU A 237 2.50 -5.85 3.71
CA GLU A 237 1.58 -6.58 2.84
C GLU A 237 0.65 -5.65 2.05
N VAL A 238 0.09 -4.62 2.71
CA VAL A 238 -0.80 -3.65 2.08
C VAL A 238 -0.17 -3.02 0.85
N LEU A 239 1.14 -2.73 0.88
CA LEU A 239 1.83 -2.13 -0.25
C LEU A 239 1.89 -3.01 -1.50
N LYS A 240 1.81 -4.33 -1.33
CA LYS A 240 1.77 -5.25 -2.46
C LYS A 240 0.41 -5.27 -3.15
N PHE A 241 -0.63 -4.75 -2.50
CA PHE A 241 -2.01 -4.70 -3.02
C PHE A 241 -2.30 -3.49 -3.93
N ASN A 242 -1.29 -2.71 -4.33
CA ASN A 242 -1.45 -1.80 -5.47
C ASN A 242 -1.84 -2.60 -6.74
N SER A 243 -2.84 -2.13 -7.50
CA SER A 243 -3.31 -2.86 -8.69
C SER A 243 -2.21 -3.11 -9.73
N ASN A 244 -1.34 -2.13 -9.98
CA ASN A 244 -0.24 -2.29 -10.94
C ASN A 244 0.84 -3.21 -10.40
N LEU A 245 1.17 -3.13 -9.10
CA LEU A 245 2.13 -4.06 -8.50
C LEU A 245 1.60 -5.50 -8.57
N LEU A 246 0.32 -5.72 -8.27
CA LEU A 246 -0.33 -7.03 -8.39
C LEU A 246 -0.34 -7.55 -9.83
N SER A 247 -0.64 -6.70 -10.82
CA SER A 247 -0.78 -7.13 -12.23
C SER A 247 0.54 -7.45 -12.89
N PHE A 248 1.63 -6.79 -12.47
CA PHE A 248 2.98 -6.97 -13.02
C PHE A 248 3.89 -7.80 -12.11
N MET A 249 3.32 -8.56 -11.18
CA MET A 249 4.08 -9.45 -10.29
C MET A 249 4.46 -10.74 -11.03
N LYS A 250 5.75 -11.02 -11.15
CA LYS A 250 6.29 -12.26 -11.77
C LYS A 250 6.17 -13.47 -10.86
N LYS A 251 6.42 -13.25 -9.56
CA LYS A 251 6.39 -14.28 -8.52
C LYS A 251 5.55 -13.76 -7.37
N ASP A 252 4.60 -14.56 -6.90
CA ASP A 252 3.79 -14.20 -5.74
C ASP A 252 4.67 -14.13 -4.49
N THR A 253 4.89 -12.90 -4.00
CA THR A 253 5.60 -12.60 -2.75
C THR A 253 4.67 -12.07 -1.68
N THR A 254 3.36 -12.09 -1.93
CA THR A 254 2.36 -11.70 -0.95
C THR A 254 2.28 -12.76 0.16
N LEU A 255 1.98 -12.29 1.36
CA LEU A 255 1.68 -13.12 2.50
C LEU A 255 0.24 -13.65 2.43
N THR A 256 -0.66 -12.91 1.77
CA THR A 256 -2.10 -13.09 1.95
C THR A 256 -2.89 -13.27 0.66
N LYS A 257 -2.36 -12.98 -0.54
CA LYS A 257 -3.14 -13.06 -1.78
C LYS A 257 -3.69 -14.47 -2.02
N GLY A 258 -5.00 -14.63 -1.86
CA GLY A 258 -5.67 -15.94 -1.96
C GLY A 258 -5.23 -16.97 -0.92
N LYS A 259 -4.63 -16.56 0.21
CA LYS A 259 -4.14 -17.46 1.25
C LYS A 259 -4.13 -16.82 2.63
N TYR A 260 -4.14 -17.64 3.66
CA TYR A 260 -3.98 -17.28 5.06
C TYR A 260 -2.55 -17.58 5.46
N PHE A 261 -1.97 -16.69 6.25
CA PHE A 261 -0.73 -16.91 6.98
C PHE A 261 -1.08 -17.09 8.45
N ASP A 262 -0.86 -18.29 8.94
CA ASP A 262 -1.13 -18.66 10.32
C ASP A 262 0.20 -18.77 11.07
N LEU A 263 0.34 -18.02 12.16
CA LEU A 263 1.51 -17.99 13.03
C LEU A 263 1.12 -18.43 14.44
N SER A 264 1.63 -19.58 14.87
CA SER A 264 1.44 -20.04 16.24
C SER A 264 2.18 -19.13 17.22
N LEU A 265 1.45 -18.64 18.23
CA LEU A 265 2.02 -17.78 19.26
C LEU A 265 2.72 -18.58 20.38
N VAL A 266 2.62 -19.92 20.33
CA VAL A 266 3.22 -20.82 21.32
C VAL A 266 4.64 -21.20 20.91
N ASP A 267 4.83 -21.63 19.67
CA ASP A 267 6.10 -22.17 19.17
C ASP A 267 6.68 -21.37 17.99
N TYR A 268 6.00 -20.31 17.54
CA TYR A 268 6.40 -19.46 16.41
C TYR A 268 6.52 -20.21 15.08
N SER A 269 5.89 -21.38 14.96
CA SER A 269 5.73 -22.05 13.69
C SER A 269 4.74 -21.28 12.80
N ALA A 270 5.01 -21.27 11.50
CA ALA A 270 4.18 -20.55 10.54
C ALA A 270 3.86 -21.41 9.32
N PHE A 271 2.63 -21.31 8.82
CA PHE A 271 2.18 -22.04 7.65
C PHE A 271 1.22 -21.22 6.79
N ASP A 272 1.29 -21.48 5.48
CA ASP A 272 0.38 -20.88 4.51
C ASP A 272 -0.77 -21.85 4.24
N LYS A 273 -2.01 -21.34 4.28
CA LYS A 273 -3.21 -22.08 3.89
C LYS A 273 -3.92 -21.39 2.73
N TYR A 274 -4.02 -22.06 1.59
CA TYR A 274 -4.63 -21.46 0.40
C TYR A 274 -6.16 -21.45 0.50
N LEU A 275 -6.75 -20.32 0.10
CA LEU A 275 -8.18 -20.20 -0.12
C LEU A 275 -8.48 -20.63 -1.55
N SER A 276 -9.33 -21.65 -1.71
CA SER A 276 -9.88 -22.03 -3.01
C SER A 276 -11.28 -21.45 -3.16
N ARG A 277 -11.56 -20.83 -4.32
CA ARG A 277 -12.92 -20.40 -4.65
C ARG A 277 -13.83 -21.65 -4.68
N ASN A 278 -14.95 -21.56 -3.98
CA ASN A 278 -15.92 -22.63 -3.87
C ASN A 278 -17.17 -22.26 -4.68
N SER A 279 -17.45 -23.02 -5.74
CA SER A 279 -18.62 -22.83 -6.62
C SER A 279 -19.95 -22.94 -5.88
N HIS A 280 -20.00 -23.70 -4.79
CA HIS A 280 -21.20 -23.87 -3.96
C HIS A 280 -21.26 -22.93 -2.76
N CYS A 281 -20.36 -21.93 -2.68
CA CYS A 281 -20.42 -20.97 -1.60
C CYS A 281 -21.69 -20.13 -1.72
N LYS A 282 -22.49 -20.06 -0.66
CA LYS A 282 -23.74 -19.27 -0.60
C LYS A 282 -23.55 -17.76 -0.76
N LEU A 283 -22.31 -17.27 -0.86
CA LEU A 283 -21.96 -15.85 -1.01
C LEU A 283 -21.21 -15.52 -2.31
N CYS A 284 -20.23 -16.36 -2.70
CA CYS A 284 -19.36 -16.18 -3.89
C CYS A 284 -19.62 -17.18 -5.03
N GLY A 285 -20.45 -18.19 -4.78
CA GLY A 285 -20.78 -19.23 -5.75
C GLY A 285 -21.61 -18.66 -6.89
N ILE A 286 -21.29 -19.11 -8.11
CA ILE A 286 -22.11 -18.85 -9.28
C ILE A 286 -22.96 -20.12 -9.44
N ASP A 287 -24.28 -19.99 -9.30
CA ASP A 287 -25.22 -21.03 -9.72
C ASP A 287 -25.25 -21.14 -11.26
#